data_AF-A0A356FEU1-F1
#
_entry.id   AF-A0A356FEU1-F1
#
_cell.length_a   1.000
_cell.length_b   1.000
_cell.length_c   1.000
_cell.angle_alpha   90.00
_cell.angle_beta   90.00
_cell.angle_gamma   90.00
#
_symmetry.space_group_name_H-M   'P 1'
#
loop_
_entity.id
_entity.type
_entity.pdbx_description
1 polymer ?
#
loop_
_entity_poly.entity_id
_entity_poly.type
_entity_poly.pdbx_seq_one_letter_code
_entity_poly.pdbx_strand_id
1 'polypeptide(L)'
;MVLVADGVDYSIFKGGAVDSNMIPLDPDAQNEPAPDEKGAPTLGWTLEDFDASEWEVAPSGFGYGDRLDLIGTVLDDMEDSYVTVYLRHTFEIDDLAAISSMAFNMDYDDGFVAYINGVEVARRNAEGTPPAFNTTAPTNHESTGQFEAIPLLDVDSLEEGENILAIQMHNTTWSSSDLHLRIEVIANPDDGLECPSGMACSQDGITGEIMLNWTNREGGYEAIQIWRNGEMIEEDIGGDQELYVDDNPIFGEISYAVVAVDPAAACAECEPLECTLIIFNEEDTLVAPGDEWSYLTGAAGGPDPEWLDDDFDDFEWEVGPTGIGYGDGDDATVIEDMRNSYTVIYTRKVVELELATIESLILSCAVDDGFVAYVNGEEIGRFNVAEGEVNNDTTAITANPAGEPVIDSPVEISIARDLLVEGNNIIAFSVHNATLNSSDLTFIPTLIRIPSGKGPGPVVGDLFLRGDVDDNGFVNLTDAVALLLYLFQQGNEPRCLDSTDIDDNGFLNLTDGVSLLNHLFRAGPAPQPPGFLECGEDPTEDTLGDCTSSDCAEEG
;
A
#
# COMPACT_ATOMS: atom_id res chain seq x y z
N MET A 1 8.23 -14.86 -16.02
CA MET A 1 7.97 -15.68 -17.24
C MET A 1 8.99 -15.34 -18.34
N VAL A 2 9.74 -16.31 -18.86
CA VAL A 2 10.69 -16.04 -19.97
C VAL A 2 9.95 -16.08 -21.31
N LEU A 3 9.96 -14.97 -22.04
CA LEU A 3 9.37 -14.83 -23.38
C LEU A 3 10.37 -15.16 -24.49
N VAL A 4 11.62 -14.73 -24.31
CA VAL A 4 12.73 -15.03 -25.21
C VAL A 4 13.92 -15.45 -24.36
N ALA A 5 14.31 -16.72 -24.43
CA ALA A 5 15.42 -17.25 -23.64
C ALA A 5 16.78 -16.97 -24.30
N ASP A 6 17.85 -16.92 -23.52
CA ASP A 6 19.20 -16.97 -24.08
C ASP A 6 19.45 -18.30 -24.83
N GLY A 7 20.27 -18.23 -25.87
CA GLY A 7 20.58 -19.35 -26.77
C GLY A 7 19.50 -19.70 -27.81
N VAL A 8 18.38 -18.96 -27.90
CA VAL A 8 17.41 -19.15 -29.00
C VAL A 8 17.96 -18.64 -30.33
N ASP A 9 17.43 -19.18 -31.43
CA ASP A 9 17.86 -18.81 -32.78
C ASP A 9 17.34 -17.45 -33.23
N TYR A 10 18.21 -16.60 -33.77
CA TYR A 10 17.84 -15.34 -34.43
C TYR A 10 18.19 -15.43 -35.91
N SER A 11 17.41 -14.75 -36.75
CA SER A 11 17.85 -14.33 -38.07
C SER A 11 18.91 -13.24 -37.92
N ILE A 12 20.09 -13.44 -38.51
CA ILE A 12 21.23 -12.53 -38.43
C ILE A 12 21.61 -12.00 -39.81
N PHE A 13 21.83 -10.68 -39.87
CA PHE A 13 22.41 -10.00 -41.03
C PHE A 13 23.62 -9.18 -40.60
N LYS A 14 24.76 -9.47 -41.22
CA LYS A 14 26.03 -8.76 -40.99
C LYS A 14 25.98 -7.45 -41.77
N GLY A 15 26.12 -6.32 -41.07
CA GLY A 15 25.89 -4.99 -41.62
C GLY A 15 26.90 -4.59 -42.70
N GLY A 16 26.56 -4.86 -43.96
CA GLY A 16 27.21 -4.35 -45.17
C GLY A 16 28.70 -4.66 -45.26
N ALA A 17 29.06 -5.75 -45.97
CA ALA A 17 30.44 -5.94 -46.42
C ALA A 17 30.81 -4.76 -47.31
N VAL A 18 31.81 -3.98 -46.89
CA VAL A 18 32.32 -2.88 -47.70
C VAL A 18 33.53 -3.32 -48.51
N ASP A 19 33.68 -2.78 -49.72
CA ASP A 19 34.92 -2.96 -50.48
C ASP A 19 36.10 -2.28 -49.75
N SER A 20 37.33 -2.46 -50.28
CA SER A 20 38.53 -1.84 -49.70
C SER A 20 38.52 -0.30 -49.63
N ASN A 21 37.45 0.36 -50.12
CA ASN A 21 37.22 1.80 -50.07
C ASN A 21 35.99 2.17 -49.22
N MET A 22 35.46 1.26 -48.41
CA MET A 22 34.27 1.50 -47.56
C MET A 22 32.96 1.68 -48.34
N ILE A 23 32.81 1.05 -49.51
CA ILE A 23 31.59 1.11 -50.34
C ILE A 23 30.82 -0.21 -50.22
N PRO A 24 29.50 -0.22 -49.94
CA PRO A 24 28.69 -1.44 -49.85
C PRO A 24 28.81 -2.36 -51.07
N LEU A 25 28.97 -3.67 -50.84
CA LEU A 25 29.01 -4.70 -51.87
C LEU A 25 27.63 -5.35 -52.03
N ASP A 26 26.96 -5.06 -53.16
CA ASP A 26 25.86 -5.80 -53.84
C ASP A 26 24.39 -5.23 -53.78
N PRO A 27 23.50 -5.49 -54.78
CA PRO A 27 22.38 -4.64 -55.18
C PRO A 27 20.95 -5.19 -54.97
N ASP A 28 20.72 -6.22 -54.14
CA ASP A 28 19.34 -6.71 -53.86
C ASP A 28 18.75 -6.01 -52.61
N ALA A 29 18.55 -4.70 -52.80
CA ALA A 29 17.96 -3.74 -51.88
C ALA A 29 16.81 -4.24 -50.98
N GLN A 30 15.90 -5.11 -51.43
CA GLN A 30 14.61 -5.30 -50.72
C GLN A 30 14.70 -6.12 -49.43
N ASN A 31 15.72 -6.96 -49.26
CA ASN A 31 15.88 -7.85 -48.10
C ASN A 31 16.99 -7.40 -47.14
N GLU A 32 17.38 -6.12 -47.22
CA GLU A 32 18.41 -5.52 -46.38
C GLU A 32 17.81 -4.50 -45.40
N PRO A 33 18.38 -4.35 -44.19
CA PRO A 33 17.99 -3.29 -43.25
C PRO A 33 18.12 -1.86 -43.81
N ALA A 34 18.97 -1.67 -44.82
CA ALA A 34 19.27 -0.39 -45.47
C ALA A 34 19.13 -0.50 -47.01
N PRO A 35 17.91 -0.57 -47.54
CA PRO A 35 17.59 -0.97 -48.92
C PRO A 35 17.95 0.04 -50.02
N ASP A 36 18.44 1.25 -49.72
CA ASP A 36 18.80 2.20 -50.78
C ASP A 36 20.28 2.11 -51.17
N GLU A 37 20.62 2.35 -52.44
CA GLU A 37 22.02 2.38 -52.96
C GLU A 37 22.93 3.39 -52.23
N LYS A 38 22.44 4.08 -51.19
CA LYS A 38 23.12 5.11 -50.39
C LYS A 38 23.22 4.76 -48.90
N GLY A 39 22.73 3.60 -48.47
CA GLY A 39 22.82 3.12 -47.09
C GLY A 39 21.94 3.88 -46.08
N ALA A 40 20.82 4.47 -46.52
CA ALA A 40 19.87 5.09 -45.61
C ALA A 40 19.18 4.01 -44.75
N PRO A 41 19.18 4.16 -43.42
CA PRO A 41 18.61 3.16 -42.55
C PRO A 41 17.08 3.16 -42.63
N THR A 42 16.49 1.97 -42.54
CA THR A 42 15.03 1.80 -42.47
C THR A 42 14.63 1.00 -41.24
N LEU A 43 13.37 1.11 -40.86
CA LEU A 43 12.74 0.27 -39.84
C LEU A 43 11.90 -0.85 -40.47
N GLY A 44 11.95 -1.05 -41.80
CA GLY A 44 11.15 -2.09 -42.46
C GLY A 44 11.48 -3.48 -41.91
N TRP A 45 12.75 -3.73 -41.64
CA TRP A 45 13.25 -5.00 -41.09
C TRP A 45 12.79 -5.30 -39.67
N THR A 46 12.30 -4.32 -38.92
CA THR A 46 11.82 -4.53 -37.54
C THR A 46 10.32 -4.87 -37.47
N LEU A 47 9.62 -4.89 -38.61
CA LEU A 47 8.18 -5.18 -38.73
C LEU A 47 7.93 -6.63 -39.17
N GLU A 48 6.76 -7.19 -38.82
CA GLU A 48 6.34 -8.57 -39.13
C GLU A 48 6.49 -8.95 -40.60
N ASP A 49 6.03 -8.10 -41.52
CA ASP A 49 5.98 -8.33 -42.97
C ASP A 49 7.36 -8.40 -43.69
N PHE A 50 8.47 -8.24 -42.97
CA PHE A 50 9.80 -8.28 -43.56
C PHE A 50 10.25 -9.70 -43.92
N ASP A 51 10.69 -9.91 -45.16
CA ASP A 51 11.20 -11.20 -45.64
C ASP A 51 12.68 -11.39 -45.25
N ALA A 52 12.90 -11.99 -44.08
CA ALA A 52 14.23 -12.37 -43.59
C ALA A 52 14.66 -13.78 -44.04
N SER A 53 14.03 -14.39 -45.05
CA SER A 53 14.31 -15.78 -45.43
C SER A 53 15.72 -16.03 -46.00
N GLU A 54 16.41 -14.98 -46.41
CA GLU A 54 17.80 -15.02 -46.88
C GLU A 54 18.82 -14.73 -45.77
N TRP A 55 18.38 -14.33 -44.57
CA TRP A 55 19.26 -14.12 -43.43
C TRP A 55 19.71 -15.46 -42.86
N GLU A 56 20.95 -15.51 -42.37
CA GLU A 56 21.43 -16.70 -41.67
C GLU A 56 20.65 -16.86 -40.36
N VAL A 57 20.49 -18.09 -39.88
CA VAL A 57 19.81 -18.37 -38.60
C VAL A 57 20.82 -19.01 -37.66
N ALA A 58 21.01 -18.41 -36.49
CA ALA A 58 22.02 -18.86 -35.53
C ALA A 58 21.62 -18.51 -34.08
N PRO A 59 22.07 -19.29 -33.08
CA PRO A 59 21.69 -19.11 -31.67
C PRO A 59 22.31 -17.85 -31.05
N SER A 60 21.61 -17.27 -30.07
CA SER A 60 22.09 -16.14 -29.24
C SER A 60 23.43 -16.41 -28.55
N GLY A 61 24.13 -15.33 -28.15
CA GLY A 61 25.54 -15.32 -27.81
C GLY A 61 26.38 -14.94 -29.02
N PHE A 62 26.10 -13.79 -29.63
CA PHE A 62 26.79 -13.30 -30.81
C PHE A 62 28.09 -12.60 -30.42
N GLY A 63 29.22 -12.97 -31.01
CA GLY A 63 30.47 -12.30 -30.66
C GLY A 63 31.75 -12.89 -31.23
N TYR A 64 32.87 -12.23 -30.93
CA TYR A 64 34.23 -12.70 -31.22
C TYR A 64 35.22 -12.10 -30.22
N GLY A 65 36.46 -12.58 -30.24
CA GLY A 65 37.51 -12.14 -29.32
C GLY A 65 37.44 -12.88 -27.99
N ASP A 66 37.05 -12.19 -26.93
CA ASP A 66 37.01 -12.71 -25.57
C ASP A 66 35.68 -13.43 -25.25
N ARG A 67 35.62 -14.09 -24.07
CA ARG A 67 34.43 -14.81 -23.56
C ARG A 67 33.81 -15.85 -24.50
N LEU A 68 34.66 -16.61 -25.17
CA LEU A 68 34.27 -17.73 -26.05
C LEU A 68 33.38 -18.79 -25.37
N ASP A 69 33.34 -18.85 -24.03
CA ASP A 69 32.46 -19.72 -23.26
C ASP A 69 30.99 -19.26 -23.24
N LEU A 70 30.73 -17.99 -23.56
CA LEU A 70 29.41 -17.38 -23.61
C LEU A 70 28.93 -17.10 -25.04
N ILE A 71 29.76 -17.39 -26.05
CA ILE A 71 29.46 -17.17 -27.47
C ILE A 71 28.78 -18.42 -28.07
N GLY A 72 27.51 -18.29 -28.42
CA GLY A 72 26.75 -19.28 -29.20
C GLY A 72 26.98 -19.15 -30.72
N THR A 73 27.19 -17.93 -31.22
CA THR A 73 27.45 -17.63 -32.63
C THR A 73 28.71 -16.78 -32.78
N VAL A 74 29.73 -17.36 -33.41
CA VAL A 74 31.04 -16.71 -33.62
C VAL A 74 31.00 -15.80 -34.85
N LEU A 75 31.45 -14.56 -34.67
CA LEU A 75 31.56 -13.52 -35.70
C LEU A 75 33.02 -13.14 -35.98
N ASP A 76 33.88 -14.14 -36.21
CA ASP A 76 35.33 -13.96 -36.39
C ASP A 76 35.72 -13.27 -37.71
N ASP A 77 34.73 -12.97 -38.57
CA ASP A 77 34.86 -12.21 -39.80
C ASP A 77 34.45 -10.73 -39.65
N MET A 78 34.11 -10.26 -38.45
CA MET A 78 33.67 -8.87 -38.22
C MET A 78 34.82 -7.86 -38.28
N GLU A 79 35.95 -8.17 -37.65
CA GLU A 79 37.12 -7.28 -37.60
C GLU A 79 37.54 -6.83 -39.02
N ASP A 80 37.70 -5.52 -39.18
CA ASP A 80 38.02 -4.83 -40.45
C ASP A 80 37.02 -5.05 -41.60
N SER A 81 35.84 -5.63 -41.36
CA SER A 81 34.87 -5.98 -42.41
C SER A 81 33.51 -5.29 -42.28
N TYR A 82 32.93 -5.30 -41.08
CA TYR A 82 31.66 -4.64 -40.76
C TYR A 82 31.65 -4.17 -39.30
N VAL A 83 30.80 -3.18 -38.97
CA VAL A 83 30.74 -2.59 -37.61
C VAL A 83 29.38 -2.73 -36.95
N THR A 84 28.38 -3.25 -37.67
CA THR A 84 27.04 -3.51 -37.13
C THR A 84 26.55 -4.91 -37.46
N VAL A 85 25.66 -5.42 -36.60
CA VAL A 85 24.95 -6.68 -36.79
C VAL A 85 23.48 -6.44 -36.52
N TYR A 86 22.62 -6.99 -37.38
CA TYR A 86 21.17 -6.92 -37.25
C TYR A 86 20.65 -8.30 -36.88
N LEU A 87 19.81 -8.36 -35.86
CA LEU A 87 19.24 -9.58 -35.33
C LEU A 87 17.72 -9.47 -35.29
N ARG A 88 17.03 -10.56 -35.57
CA ARG A 88 15.57 -10.61 -35.56
C ARG A 88 15.07 -11.95 -35.06
N HIS A 89 14.11 -11.93 -34.14
CA HIS A 89 13.50 -13.12 -33.57
C HIS A 89 12.00 -12.93 -33.41
N THR A 90 11.26 -13.99 -33.68
CA THR A 90 9.81 -14.03 -33.52
C THR A 90 9.47 -14.76 -32.22
N PHE A 91 8.60 -14.19 -31.39
CA PHE A 91 8.12 -14.81 -30.15
C PHE A 91 6.60 -14.65 -30.02
N GLU A 92 5.95 -15.51 -29.24
CA GLU A 92 4.50 -15.52 -29.06
C GLU A 92 4.10 -15.07 -27.64
N ILE A 93 3.03 -14.28 -27.53
CA ILE A 93 2.36 -13.93 -26.28
C ILE A 93 0.96 -14.53 -26.28
N ASP A 94 0.70 -15.47 -25.36
CA ASP A 94 -0.59 -16.16 -25.26
C ASP A 94 -1.71 -15.30 -24.67
N ASP A 95 -1.39 -14.46 -23.68
CA ASP A 95 -2.34 -13.58 -23.00
C ASP A 95 -1.62 -12.30 -22.60
N LEU A 96 -1.87 -11.22 -23.35
CA LEU A 96 -1.25 -9.92 -23.09
C LEU A 96 -1.71 -9.33 -21.74
N ALA A 97 -2.91 -9.65 -21.28
CA ALA A 97 -3.44 -9.15 -20.00
C ALA A 97 -2.74 -9.80 -18.79
N ALA A 98 -2.04 -10.92 -18.99
CA ALA A 98 -1.24 -11.56 -17.95
C ALA A 98 0.13 -10.91 -17.75
N ILE A 99 0.55 -9.98 -18.62
CA ILE A 99 1.84 -9.28 -18.53
C ILE A 99 1.61 -7.92 -17.84
N SER A 100 2.12 -7.78 -16.62
CA SER A 100 2.08 -6.52 -15.85
C SER A 100 3.37 -5.71 -15.98
N SER A 101 4.49 -6.37 -16.24
CA SER A 101 5.80 -5.74 -16.47
C SER A 101 6.67 -6.58 -17.40
N MET A 102 7.68 -5.97 -18.02
CA MET A 102 8.64 -6.67 -18.87
C MET A 102 10.03 -6.03 -18.79
N ALA A 103 11.06 -6.88 -18.77
CA ALA A 103 12.45 -6.46 -18.79
C ALA A 103 13.18 -7.07 -19.99
N PHE A 104 14.06 -6.26 -20.59
CA PHE A 104 15.01 -6.64 -21.61
C PHE A 104 16.38 -6.86 -20.95
N ASN A 105 16.76 -8.12 -20.77
CA ASN A 105 18.03 -8.50 -20.17
C ASN A 105 19.12 -8.55 -21.25
N MET A 106 20.15 -7.71 -21.09
CA MET A 106 21.23 -7.59 -22.07
C MET A 106 22.62 -7.66 -21.46
N ASP A 107 23.48 -8.47 -22.06
CA ASP A 107 24.92 -8.44 -21.84
C ASP A 107 25.58 -8.09 -23.17
N TYR A 108 26.05 -6.85 -23.31
CA TYR A 108 26.44 -6.27 -24.60
C TYR A 108 27.81 -5.60 -24.55
N ASP A 109 28.50 -5.62 -25.68
CA ASP A 109 29.71 -4.87 -25.97
C ASP A 109 29.37 -3.64 -26.85
N ASP A 110 29.99 -2.52 -26.54
CA ASP A 110 29.84 -1.23 -27.17
C ASP A 110 28.41 -0.66 -27.19
N GLY A 111 27.56 -0.97 -28.16
CA GLY A 111 26.24 -0.33 -28.26
C GLY A 111 25.18 -1.11 -29.02
N PHE A 112 23.91 -0.78 -28.76
CA PHE A 112 22.77 -1.37 -29.45
C PHE A 112 21.54 -0.45 -29.50
N VAL A 113 20.63 -0.78 -30.40
CA VAL A 113 19.23 -0.32 -30.41
C VAL A 113 18.32 -1.53 -30.58
N ALA A 114 17.33 -1.68 -29.71
CA ALA A 114 16.36 -2.77 -29.73
C ALA A 114 14.95 -2.23 -30.03
N TYR A 115 14.19 -3.02 -30.78
CA TYR A 115 12.85 -2.72 -31.24
C TYR A 115 11.92 -3.90 -31.01
N ILE A 116 10.66 -3.59 -30.69
CA ILE A 116 9.55 -4.54 -30.68
C ILE A 116 8.51 -4.04 -31.67
N ASN A 117 8.14 -4.87 -32.65
CA ASN A 117 7.11 -4.56 -33.66
C ASN A 117 7.28 -3.18 -34.32
N GLY A 118 8.52 -2.76 -34.57
CA GLY A 118 8.83 -1.46 -35.17
C GLY A 118 9.03 -0.29 -34.21
N VAL A 119 8.69 -0.43 -32.93
CA VAL A 119 8.86 0.60 -31.89
C VAL A 119 10.21 0.40 -31.20
N GLU A 120 10.98 1.47 -31.04
CA GLU A 120 12.24 1.42 -30.28
C GLU A 120 11.94 1.28 -28.78
N VAL A 121 12.42 0.21 -28.16
CA VAL A 121 12.12 -0.12 -26.76
C VAL A 121 13.35 0.02 -25.84
N ALA A 122 14.56 -0.06 -26.39
CA ALA A 122 15.78 0.17 -25.63
C ALA A 122 16.92 0.65 -26.53
N ARG A 123 17.80 1.49 -25.97
CA ARG A 123 19.01 1.98 -26.61
C ARG A 123 20.12 2.13 -25.58
N ARG A 124 21.33 1.71 -25.96
CA ARG A 124 22.57 2.05 -25.26
C ARG A 124 23.63 2.42 -26.28
N ASN A 125 24.28 3.57 -26.06
CA ASN A 125 25.50 3.94 -26.76
C ASN A 125 25.44 3.82 -28.30
N ALA A 126 24.36 4.31 -28.92
CA ALA A 126 24.17 4.30 -30.37
C ALA A 126 23.59 5.63 -30.86
N GLU A 127 24.11 6.16 -31.97
CA GLU A 127 23.66 7.41 -32.59
C GLU A 127 22.75 7.19 -33.81
N GLY A 128 21.87 8.16 -34.08
CA GLY A 128 20.95 8.12 -35.23
C GLY A 128 19.60 7.50 -34.91
N THR A 129 18.58 7.89 -35.70
CA THR A 129 17.18 7.48 -35.50
C THR A 129 16.49 7.23 -36.85
N PRO A 130 16.50 5.99 -37.37
CA PRO A 130 17.32 4.85 -36.94
C PRO A 130 18.82 5.03 -37.27
N PRO A 131 19.74 4.30 -36.60
CA PRO A 131 21.18 4.30 -36.91
C PRO A 131 21.48 3.71 -38.30
N ALA A 132 22.49 4.24 -39.00
CA ALA A 132 22.96 3.66 -40.25
C ALA A 132 23.79 2.39 -40.02
N PHE A 133 23.90 1.53 -41.03
CA PHE A 133 24.66 0.27 -40.93
C PHE A 133 26.17 0.45 -40.66
N ASN A 134 26.71 1.63 -40.98
CA ASN A 134 28.12 1.96 -40.77
C ASN A 134 28.33 2.92 -39.59
N THR A 135 27.28 3.16 -38.78
CA THR A 135 27.38 3.95 -37.56
C THR A 135 28.10 3.13 -36.49
N THR A 136 29.09 3.73 -35.85
CA THR A 136 29.81 3.15 -34.71
C THR A 136 29.18 3.60 -33.40
N ALA A 137 29.39 2.82 -32.34
CA ALA A 137 29.09 3.27 -30.98
C ALA A 137 29.97 4.49 -30.61
N PRO A 138 29.44 5.54 -29.95
CA PRO A 138 30.21 6.75 -29.61
C PRO A 138 31.32 6.54 -28.57
N THR A 139 31.14 5.59 -27.66
CA THR A 139 32.05 5.32 -26.55
C THR A 139 32.27 3.82 -26.36
N ASN A 140 33.31 3.40 -25.65
CA ASN A 140 33.53 1.97 -25.37
C ASN A 140 32.65 1.52 -24.21
N HIS A 141 32.08 0.31 -24.32
CA HIS A 141 31.38 -0.35 -23.23
C HIS A 141 31.69 -1.85 -23.26
N GLU A 142 32.30 -2.39 -22.22
CA GLU A 142 32.64 -3.80 -22.19
C GLU A 142 31.49 -4.64 -21.64
N SER A 143 31.14 -5.72 -22.32
CA SER A 143 30.28 -6.76 -21.73
C SER A 143 30.89 -7.22 -20.40
N THR A 144 30.08 -7.66 -19.43
CA THR A 144 30.58 -8.15 -18.12
C THR A 144 30.39 -9.65 -17.91
N GLY A 145 29.63 -10.33 -18.78
CA GLY A 145 29.20 -11.70 -18.56
C GLY A 145 27.93 -11.79 -17.70
N GLN A 146 27.39 -10.65 -17.26
CA GLN A 146 26.16 -10.52 -16.48
C GLN A 146 25.14 -9.70 -17.28
N PHE A 147 23.87 -10.05 -17.16
CA PHE A 147 22.78 -9.29 -17.78
C PHE A 147 22.53 -7.98 -17.03
N GLU A 148 22.41 -6.87 -17.77
CA GLU A 148 21.74 -5.64 -17.35
C GLU A 148 20.24 -5.81 -17.64
N ALA A 149 19.39 -5.66 -16.63
CA ALA A 149 17.95 -5.62 -16.82
C ALA A 149 17.51 -4.21 -17.23
N ILE A 150 16.91 -4.08 -18.41
CA ILE A 150 16.42 -2.81 -18.95
C ILE A 150 14.88 -2.84 -18.96
N PRO A 151 14.21 -2.02 -18.13
CA PRO A 151 12.76 -2.02 -18.08
C PRO A 151 12.15 -1.56 -19.40
N LEU A 152 11.13 -2.26 -19.87
CA LEU A 152 10.34 -1.86 -21.03
C LEU A 152 9.13 -1.07 -20.57
N LEU A 153 9.21 0.26 -20.73
CA LEU A 153 8.15 1.18 -20.29
C LEU A 153 6.95 1.22 -21.26
N ASP A 154 7.10 0.69 -22.48
CA ASP A 154 6.10 0.80 -23.55
C ASP A 154 5.59 -0.57 -24.01
N VAL A 155 4.69 -1.15 -23.21
CA VAL A 155 4.01 -2.42 -23.50
C VAL A 155 2.94 -2.29 -24.60
N ASP A 156 2.58 -1.07 -25.03
CA ASP A 156 1.55 -0.84 -26.06
C ASP A 156 2.00 -1.33 -27.45
N SER A 157 3.30 -1.56 -27.63
CA SER A 157 3.87 -2.14 -28.85
C SER A 157 3.69 -3.66 -28.96
N LEU A 158 3.29 -4.34 -27.88
CA LEU A 158 3.09 -5.78 -27.85
C LEU A 158 1.69 -6.15 -28.33
N GLU A 159 1.60 -7.26 -29.04
CA GLU A 159 0.35 -7.82 -29.52
C GLU A 159 0.13 -9.21 -28.91
N GLU A 160 -1.13 -9.58 -28.63
CA GLU A 160 -1.47 -10.97 -28.32
C GLU A 160 -1.27 -11.81 -29.59
N GLY A 161 -0.45 -12.86 -29.50
CA GLY A 161 0.04 -13.62 -30.66
C GLY A 161 1.50 -13.32 -31.00
N GLU A 162 1.80 -13.25 -32.30
CA GLU A 162 3.16 -13.14 -32.83
C GLU A 162 3.74 -11.73 -32.64
N ASN A 163 4.98 -11.65 -32.14
CA ASN A 163 5.72 -10.41 -31.95
C ASN A 163 7.14 -10.54 -32.51
N ILE A 164 7.71 -9.43 -32.98
CA ILE A 164 9.06 -9.34 -33.55
C ILE A 164 9.96 -8.58 -32.60
N LEU A 165 10.99 -9.25 -32.09
CA LEU A 165 12.15 -8.64 -31.47
C LEU A 165 13.23 -8.37 -32.53
N ALA A 166 13.69 -7.13 -32.63
CA ALA A 166 14.71 -6.73 -33.60
C ALA A 166 15.81 -5.90 -32.92
N ILE A 167 17.09 -6.17 -33.22
CA ILE A 167 18.22 -5.54 -32.54
C ILE A 167 19.28 -5.15 -33.57
N GLN A 168 19.77 -3.92 -33.48
CA GLN A 168 20.92 -3.43 -34.22
C GLN A 168 22.07 -3.18 -33.25
N MET A 169 23.15 -3.93 -33.39
CA MET A 169 24.35 -3.81 -32.55
C MET A 169 25.45 -3.03 -33.26
N HIS A 170 26.31 -2.36 -32.50
CA HIS A 170 27.37 -1.48 -32.97
C HIS A 170 28.67 -1.71 -32.21
N ASN A 171 29.78 -1.86 -32.93
CA ASN A 171 31.11 -1.68 -32.37
C ASN A 171 31.55 -0.20 -32.43
N THR A 172 32.51 0.17 -31.60
CA THR A 172 33.12 1.51 -31.54
C THR A 172 34.03 1.79 -32.71
N THR A 173 34.69 0.76 -33.23
CA THR A 173 35.59 0.88 -34.38
C THR A 173 35.51 -0.34 -35.29
N TRP A 174 35.89 -0.15 -36.56
CA TRP A 174 35.99 -1.24 -37.53
C TRP A 174 37.04 -2.29 -37.16
N SER A 175 38.07 -1.87 -36.44
CA SER A 175 39.15 -2.73 -35.95
C SER A 175 38.95 -3.07 -34.46
N SER A 176 37.70 -3.14 -33.98
CA SER A 176 37.43 -3.57 -32.61
C SER A 176 37.95 -5.00 -32.42
N SER A 177 38.52 -5.28 -31.25
CA SER A 177 39.08 -6.60 -30.93
C SER A 177 38.02 -7.65 -30.63
N ASP A 178 36.82 -7.21 -30.32
CA ASP A 178 35.75 -7.99 -29.74
C ASP A 178 34.37 -7.40 -30.03
N LEU A 179 33.38 -8.25 -29.78
CA LEU A 179 31.95 -7.96 -29.72
C LEU A 179 31.34 -9.07 -28.85
N HIS A 180 30.37 -8.75 -28.01
CA HIS A 180 29.58 -9.73 -27.28
C HIS A 180 28.13 -9.30 -27.15
N LEU A 181 27.19 -10.21 -27.38
CA LEU A 181 25.76 -9.96 -27.19
C LEU A 181 25.02 -11.22 -26.75
N ARG A 182 24.37 -11.12 -25.59
CA ARG A 182 23.33 -12.05 -25.14
C ARG A 182 22.08 -11.28 -24.78
N ILE A 183 20.94 -11.89 -25.08
CA ILE A 183 19.62 -11.27 -24.96
C ILE A 183 18.66 -12.26 -24.29
N GLU A 184 17.89 -11.77 -23.34
CA GLU A 184 16.74 -12.45 -22.78
C GLU A 184 15.58 -11.45 -22.60
N VAL A 185 14.35 -11.88 -22.85
CA VAL A 185 13.15 -11.09 -22.58
C VAL A 185 12.32 -11.81 -21.53
N ILE A 186 12.05 -11.12 -20.42
CA ILE A 186 11.31 -11.68 -19.30
C ILE A 186 10.07 -10.82 -19.07
N ALA A 187 8.89 -11.44 -19.14
CA ALA A 187 7.62 -10.87 -18.68
C ALA A 187 7.41 -11.21 -17.21
N ASN A 188 6.91 -10.28 -16.42
CA ASN A 188 6.76 -10.41 -14.97
C ASN A 188 8.00 -11.09 -14.36
N PRO A 189 9.20 -10.50 -14.52
CA PRO A 189 10.35 -11.01 -13.80
C PRO A 189 9.96 -11.14 -12.31
N ASP A 190 10.14 -12.34 -11.74
CA ASP A 190 10.13 -12.49 -10.29
C ASP A 190 11.36 -11.72 -9.83
N ASP A 191 11.19 -10.47 -9.40
CA ASP A 191 12.30 -9.55 -9.16
C ASP A 191 13.22 -9.99 -8.00
N GLY A 192 13.01 -11.16 -7.38
CA GLY A 192 13.75 -11.57 -6.18
C GLY A 192 13.69 -10.53 -5.06
N LEU A 193 12.81 -9.53 -5.21
CA LEU A 193 12.60 -8.45 -4.29
C LEU A 193 11.67 -9.00 -3.23
N GLU A 194 12.25 -9.68 -2.24
CA GLU A 194 11.57 -9.91 -0.99
C GLU A 194 11.37 -8.54 -0.34
N CYS A 195 10.17 -7.98 -0.52
CA CYS A 195 9.76 -6.75 0.14
C CYS A 195 9.70 -6.95 1.66
N PRO A 196 9.76 -5.85 2.44
CA PRO A 196 9.50 -5.96 3.87
C PRO A 196 8.15 -6.68 4.08
N SER A 197 8.01 -7.38 5.20
CA SER A 197 6.79 -8.15 5.49
C SER A 197 6.44 -8.07 6.96
N GLY A 198 5.19 -8.40 7.30
CA GLY A 198 4.76 -8.55 8.69
C GLY A 198 4.79 -7.26 9.50
N MET A 199 4.43 -6.13 8.90
CA MET A 199 4.33 -4.88 9.63
C MET A 199 3.25 -4.96 10.71
N ALA A 200 3.58 -4.48 11.89
CA ALA A 200 2.65 -4.21 12.97
C ALA A 200 2.98 -2.85 13.60
N CYS A 201 1.94 -2.19 14.10
CA CYS A 201 2.04 -0.93 14.78
C CYS A 201 1.27 -1.00 16.10
N SER A 202 1.76 -0.34 17.15
CA SER A 202 1.11 -0.28 18.46
C SER A 202 1.41 1.02 19.18
N GLN A 203 0.49 1.47 20.04
CA GLN A 203 0.70 2.61 20.93
C GLN A 203 1.19 2.12 22.29
N ASP A 204 2.28 2.69 22.80
CA ASP A 204 2.70 2.46 24.19
C ASP A 204 1.71 3.13 25.14
N GLY A 205 1.08 2.33 26.02
CA GLY A 205 0.04 2.80 26.93
C GLY A 205 0.52 3.72 28.07
N ILE A 206 1.82 3.98 28.19
CA ILE A 206 2.41 4.85 29.22
C ILE A 206 3.00 6.12 28.60
N THR A 207 3.78 5.98 27.52
CA THR A 207 4.46 7.10 26.87
C THR A 207 3.64 7.72 25.76
N GLY A 208 2.68 6.98 25.19
CA GLY A 208 1.91 7.38 24.01
C GLY A 208 2.69 7.29 22.70
N GLU A 209 3.94 6.83 22.73
CA GLU A 209 4.79 6.64 21.55
C GLU A 209 4.24 5.51 20.66
N ILE A 210 4.43 5.62 19.34
CA ILE A 210 4.00 4.57 18.40
C ILE A 210 5.20 3.73 17.99
N MET A 211 5.11 2.42 18.20
CA MET A 211 6.11 1.47 17.74
C MET A 211 5.66 0.82 16.44
N LEU A 212 6.49 0.92 15.41
CA LEU A 212 6.35 0.21 14.14
C LEU A 212 7.39 -0.90 14.09
N ASN A 213 6.99 -2.13 13.82
CA ASN A 213 7.92 -3.26 13.61
C ASN A 213 7.57 -4.01 12.32
N TRP A 214 8.58 -4.55 11.65
CA TRP A 214 8.43 -5.34 10.42
C TRP A 214 9.61 -6.31 10.27
N THR A 215 9.66 -7.07 9.17
CA THR A 215 10.76 -7.98 8.85
C THR A 215 11.32 -7.69 7.47
N ASN A 216 12.63 -7.60 7.35
CA ASN A 216 13.35 -7.38 6.10
C ASN A 216 13.92 -8.68 5.53
N ARG A 217 14.27 -8.64 4.25
CA ARG A 217 15.08 -9.70 3.62
C ARG A 217 16.51 -9.74 4.15
N GLU A 218 17.18 -10.88 3.97
CA GLU A 218 18.62 -11.00 4.25
C GLU A 218 19.43 -10.02 3.38
N GLY A 219 20.23 -9.17 4.02
CA GLY A 219 21.02 -8.13 3.34
C GLY A 219 20.37 -6.75 3.26
N GLY A 220 19.10 -6.61 3.65
CA GLY A 220 18.40 -5.32 3.75
C GLY A 220 18.22 -4.60 2.41
N TYR A 221 17.96 -3.30 2.50
CA TYR A 221 17.73 -2.38 1.38
C TYR A 221 18.77 -1.24 1.37
N GLU A 222 18.68 -0.28 0.46
CA GLU A 222 19.52 0.93 0.54
C GLU A 222 19.03 1.84 1.67
N ALA A 223 17.71 2.05 1.73
CA ALA A 223 17.05 2.84 2.76
C ALA A 223 15.67 2.25 3.09
N ILE A 224 15.17 2.60 4.28
CA ILE A 224 13.76 2.46 4.64
C ILE A 224 13.22 3.88 4.90
N GLN A 225 12.07 4.18 4.31
CA GLN A 225 11.31 5.40 4.51
C GLN A 225 10.10 5.13 5.40
N ILE A 226 9.76 6.10 6.24
CA ILE A 226 8.58 6.08 7.10
C ILE A 226 7.63 7.19 6.69
N TRP A 227 6.38 6.81 6.47
CA TRP A 227 5.29 7.69 6.11
C TRP A 227 4.19 7.64 7.15
N ARG A 228 3.53 8.78 7.36
CA ARG A 228 2.39 8.94 8.26
C ARG A 228 1.31 9.73 7.52
N ASN A 229 0.12 9.17 7.39
CA ASN A 229 -1.01 9.75 6.65
C ASN A 229 -0.64 10.20 5.23
N GLY A 230 0.21 9.43 4.55
CA GLY A 230 0.69 9.77 3.20
C GLY A 230 1.73 10.88 3.13
N GLU A 231 2.19 11.43 4.26
CA GLU A 231 3.34 12.34 4.33
C GLU A 231 4.60 11.60 4.83
N MET A 232 5.74 11.83 4.20
CA MET A 232 7.01 11.25 4.64
C MET A 232 7.48 11.96 5.91
N ILE A 233 7.61 11.20 7.00
CA ILE A 233 8.13 11.70 8.28
C ILE A 233 9.60 11.36 8.49
N GLU A 234 10.10 10.29 7.85
CA GLU A 234 11.53 9.98 7.79
C GLU A 234 11.95 9.44 6.41
N GLU A 235 13.01 10.03 5.86
CA GLU A 235 13.51 9.75 4.50
C GLU A 235 14.45 8.53 4.45
N ASP A 236 15.21 8.28 5.53
CA ASP A 236 16.14 7.16 5.60
C ASP A 236 16.47 6.83 7.05
N ILE A 237 15.92 5.72 7.55
CA ILE A 237 16.28 5.18 8.86
C ILE A 237 17.39 4.12 8.80
N GLY A 238 17.84 3.75 7.60
CA GLY A 238 18.78 2.66 7.31
C GLY A 238 18.08 1.41 6.78
N GLY A 239 18.57 0.88 5.66
CA GLY A 239 17.97 -0.26 4.96
C GLY A 239 17.96 -1.60 5.70
N ASP A 240 18.61 -1.71 6.85
CA ASP A 240 18.59 -2.90 7.72
C ASP A 240 17.68 -2.76 8.94
N GLN A 241 17.04 -1.59 9.14
CA GLN A 241 16.15 -1.37 10.27
C GLN A 241 14.83 -2.12 10.12
N GLU A 242 14.36 -2.67 11.23
CA GLU A 242 13.10 -3.44 11.35
C GLU A 242 12.17 -2.86 12.43
N LEU A 243 12.54 -1.71 12.99
CA LEU A 243 11.84 -1.03 14.06
C LEU A 243 11.94 0.49 13.86
N TYR A 244 10.83 1.19 14.06
CA TYR A 244 10.78 2.64 14.17
C TYR A 244 9.88 3.06 15.34
N VAL A 245 10.23 4.17 16.00
CA VAL A 245 9.42 4.75 17.07
C VAL A 245 9.05 6.17 16.67
N ASP A 246 7.75 6.44 16.53
CA ASP A 246 7.23 7.80 16.42
C ASP A 246 7.00 8.34 17.85
N ASP A 247 7.86 9.27 18.26
CA ASP A 247 7.83 9.91 19.58
C ASP A 247 6.92 11.14 19.64
N ASN A 248 6.32 11.51 18.52
CA ASN A 248 5.40 12.63 18.41
C ASN A 248 4.25 12.32 17.45
N PRO A 249 3.42 11.30 17.77
CA PRO A 249 2.26 10.98 16.96
C PRO A 249 1.21 12.08 17.05
N ILE A 250 0.45 12.21 15.97
CA ILE A 250 -0.78 13.02 15.97
C ILE A 250 -1.90 12.23 16.67
N PHE A 251 -3.00 12.87 17.04
CA PHE A 251 -4.15 12.17 17.62
C PHE A 251 -5.18 11.83 16.53
N GLY A 252 -5.97 10.79 16.73
CA GLY A 252 -6.98 10.32 15.78
C GLY A 252 -6.55 9.07 15.00
N GLU A 253 -7.25 8.76 13.91
CA GLU A 253 -6.87 7.66 13.02
C GLU A 253 -5.59 8.02 12.26
N ILE A 254 -4.58 7.16 12.36
CA ILE A 254 -3.29 7.32 11.70
C ILE A 254 -3.01 6.09 10.85
N SER A 255 -2.62 6.29 9.61
CA SER A 255 -1.95 5.28 8.79
C SER A 255 -0.44 5.51 8.80
N TYR A 256 0.32 4.47 9.10
CA TYR A 256 1.76 4.43 8.88
C TYR A 256 2.05 3.58 7.66
N ALA A 257 3.07 3.98 6.88
CA ALA A 257 3.62 3.14 5.83
C ALA A 257 5.14 3.02 5.91
N VAL A 258 5.64 1.79 5.69
CA VAL A 258 7.06 1.47 5.57
C VAL A 258 7.35 1.18 4.11
N VAL A 259 8.28 1.94 3.53
CA VAL A 259 8.68 1.80 2.12
C VAL A 259 10.17 1.47 2.04
N ALA A 260 10.50 0.37 1.37
CA ALA A 260 11.88 -0.01 1.10
C ALA A 260 12.36 0.59 -0.21
N VAL A 261 13.55 1.20 -0.18
CA VAL A 261 14.20 1.81 -1.35
C VAL A 261 15.35 0.92 -1.80
N ASP A 262 15.30 0.44 -3.05
CA ASP A 262 16.38 -0.31 -3.68
C ASP A 262 16.54 0.13 -5.15
N PRO A 263 17.63 0.82 -5.52
CA PRO A 263 17.86 1.27 -6.90
C PRO A 263 18.15 0.11 -7.85
N ALA A 264 18.41 -1.11 -7.35
CA ALA A 264 18.56 -2.30 -8.18
C ALA A 264 17.21 -2.91 -8.61
N ALA A 265 16.09 -2.48 -8.02
CA ALA A 265 14.75 -2.95 -8.33
C ALA A 265 14.17 -2.17 -9.52
N ALA A 266 14.61 -2.50 -10.72
CA ALA A 266 14.16 -1.80 -11.93
C ALA A 266 12.70 -2.13 -12.34
N CYS A 267 11.97 -3.01 -11.65
CA CYS A 267 10.65 -3.49 -12.10
C CYS A 267 9.54 -3.68 -11.04
N ALA A 268 9.75 -3.37 -9.75
CA ALA A 268 8.68 -3.20 -8.78
C ALA A 268 9.18 -2.33 -7.62
N GLU A 269 8.60 -1.14 -7.42
CA GLU A 269 8.68 -0.52 -6.10
C GLU A 269 7.98 -1.48 -5.13
N CYS A 270 8.55 -1.71 -3.95
CA CYS A 270 7.83 -2.46 -2.93
C CYS A 270 6.55 -1.71 -2.60
N GLU A 271 5.41 -2.40 -2.71
CA GLU A 271 4.16 -1.88 -2.17
C GLU A 271 4.40 -1.45 -0.72
N PRO A 272 3.98 -0.23 -0.32
CA PRO A 272 4.13 0.22 1.05
C PRO A 272 3.49 -0.79 2.01
N LEU A 273 4.21 -1.15 3.07
CA LEU A 273 3.59 -1.89 4.15
C LEU A 273 2.83 -0.90 4.99
N GLU A 274 1.53 -1.12 5.15
CA GLU A 274 0.67 -0.20 5.87
C GLU A 274 0.17 -0.80 7.19
N CYS A 275 -0.03 0.07 8.17
CA CYS A 275 -0.67 -0.27 9.42
C CYS A 275 -1.45 0.95 9.94
N THR A 276 -2.66 0.73 10.45
CA THR A 276 -3.56 1.79 10.90
C THR A 276 -3.87 1.63 12.39
N LEU A 277 -3.87 2.75 13.11
CA LEU A 277 -4.17 2.83 14.54
C LEU A 277 -5.12 4.00 14.80
N ILE A 278 -5.82 3.97 15.92
CA ILE A 278 -6.46 5.16 16.47
C ILE A 278 -5.64 5.58 17.68
N ILE A 279 -5.05 6.78 17.63
CA ILE A 279 -4.18 7.30 18.69
C ILE A 279 -4.98 8.24 19.58
N PHE A 280 -5.02 7.89 20.86
CA PHE A 280 -5.83 8.60 21.84
C PHE A 280 -4.97 9.47 22.75
N ASN A 281 -5.52 10.61 23.18
CA ASN A 281 -4.96 11.43 24.25
C ASN A 281 -5.46 10.92 25.63
N GLU A 282 -4.69 11.12 26.70
CA GLU A 282 -5.12 10.84 28.08
C GLU A 282 -6.46 11.52 28.41
N GLU A 283 -6.72 12.72 27.90
CA GLU A 283 -7.97 13.46 28.16
C GLU A 283 -9.22 12.83 27.55
N ASP A 284 -9.06 11.94 26.57
CA ASP A 284 -10.15 11.25 25.87
C ASP A 284 -10.35 9.81 26.39
N THR A 285 -9.45 9.34 27.25
CA THR A 285 -9.63 8.08 27.98
C THR A 285 -10.60 8.30 29.14
N LEU A 286 -11.82 7.79 29.01
CA LEU A 286 -12.87 7.87 30.03
C LEU A 286 -12.76 6.77 31.10
N VAL A 287 -12.19 5.63 30.74
CA VAL A 287 -11.82 4.55 31.66
C VAL A 287 -10.44 4.07 31.25
N ALA A 288 -9.48 4.14 32.17
CA ALA A 288 -8.11 3.73 31.93
C ALA A 288 -7.80 2.37 32.61
N PRO A 289 -6.75 1.64 32.16
CA PRO A 289 -6.21 0.53 32.93
C PRO A 289 -5.86 0.95 34.38
N GLY A 290 -6.22 0.11 35.34
CA GLY A 290 -6.06 0.38 36.78
C GLY A 290 -7.22 1.15 37.43
N ASP A 291 -8.22 1.61 36.67
CA ASP A 291 -9.43 2.20 37.22
C ASP A 291 -10.20 1.21 38.12
N GLU A 292 -10.84 1.71 39.17
CA GLU A 292 -11.69 0.88 40.04
C GLU A 292 -13.00 0.46 39.33
N TRP A 293 -13.31 -0.82 39.43
CA TRP A 293 -14.54 -1.44 38.93
C TRP A 293 -15.20 -2.27 40.03
N SER A 294 -16.54 -2.29 40.05
CA SER A 294 -17.31 -3.24 40.85
C SER A 294 -17.27 -4.60 40.16
N TYR A 295 -17.03 -5.67 40.92
CA TYR A 295 -17.04 -7.02 40.39
C TYR A 295 -17.70 -8.05 41.33
N LEU A 296 -18.32 -9.05 40.72
CA LEU A 296 -18.95 -10.19 41.38
C LEU A 296 -18.38 -11.48 40.81
N THR A 297 -17.86 -12.34 41.67
CA THR A 297 -17.33 -13.63 41.26
C THR A 297 -18.45 -14.65 41.05
N GLY A 298 -18.24 -15.61 40.14
CA GLY A 298 -19.19 -16.70 39.91
C GLY A 298 -19.47 -17.58 41.13
N ALA A 299 -18.64 -17.50 42.19
CA ALA A 299 -18.91 -18.15 43.48
C ALA A 299 -20.19 -17.64 44.17
N ALA A 300 -20.63 -16.42 43.85
CA ALA A 300 -21.88 -15.86 44.37
C ALA A 300 -23.14 -16.48 43.74
N GLY A 301 -22.99 -17.25 42.65
CA GLY A 301 -24.11 -17.89 41.93
C GLY A 301 -24.68 -17.04 40.80
N GLY A 302 -23.98 -15.98 40.39
CA GLY A 302 -24.40 -15.03 39.36
C GLY A 302 -25.06 -13.77 39.93
N PRO A 303 -25.17 -12.70 39.12
CA PRO A 303 -25.78 -11.45 39.53
C PRO A 303 -27.31 -11.54 39.53
N ASP A 304 -27.96 -10.54 40.14
CA ASP A 304 -29.41 -10.35 40.00
C ASP A 304 -29.76 -10.07 38.52
N PRO A 305 -30.90 -10.53 37.97
CA PRO A 305 -31.29 -10.22 36.59
C PRO A 305 -31.29 -8.73 36.22
N GLU A 306 -31.47 -7.84 37.19
CA GLU A 306 -31.50 -6.37 37.02
C GLU A 306 -30.09 -5.74 37.08
N TRP A 307 -29.01 -6.52 37.16
CA TRP A 307 -27.64 -6.01 37.37
C TRP A 307 -27.08 -5.05 36.31
N LEU A 308 -27.70 -5.01 35.13
CA LEU A 308 -27.36 -4.10 34.05
C LEU A 308 -28.14 -2.79 34.11
N ASP A 309 -29.15 -2.70 34.97
CA ASP A 309 -30.00 -1.52 35.11
C ASP A 309 -29.23 -0.38 35.81
N ASP A 310 -29.64 0.87 35.53
CA ASP A 310 -28.99 2.07 36.04
C ASP A 310 -29.17 2.27 37.55
N ASP A 311 -30.26 1.76 38.12
CA ASP A 311 -30.62 1.86 39.53
C ASP A 311 -30.25 0.61 40.35
N PHE A 312 -29.57 -0.36 39.76
CA PHE A 312 -29.07 -1.54 40.46
C PHE A 312 -28.05 -1.18 41.54
N ASP A 313 -28.30 -1.68 42.75
CA ASP A 313 -27.46 -1.51 43.93
C ASP A 313 -26.39 -2.61 43.98
N ASP A 314 -25.17 -2.26 43.57
CA ASP A 314 -24.00 -3.15 43.60
C ASP A 314 -23.16 -2.99 44.87
N PHE A 315 -23.70 -2.41 45.95
CA PHE A 315 -22.92 -2.19 47.18
C PHE A 315 -22.36 -3.47 47.82
N GLU A 316 -22.96 -4.64 47.54
CA GLU A 316 -22.44 -5.94 48.01
C GLU A 316 -21.37 -6.55 47.07
N TRP A 317 -21.08 -5.91 45.93
CA TRP A 317 -20.01 -6.33 45.02
C TRP A 317 -18.66 -5.85 45.58
N GLU A 318 -17.62 -6.61 45.28
CA GLU A 318 -16.26 -6.22 45.62
C GLU A 318 -15.80 -5.12 44.64
N VAL A 319 -14.84 -4.29 45.05
CA VAL A 319 -14.30 -3.21 44.21
C VAL A 319 -12.79 -3.33 44.13
N GLY A 320 -12.23 -3.20 42.94
CA GLY A 320 -10.79 -3.25 42.73
C GLY A 320 -10.34 -2.64 41.40
N PRO A 321 -9.07 -2.25 41.27
CA PRO A 321 -8.50 -1.77 40.01
C PRO A 321 -8.54 -2.85 38.91
N THR A 322 -8.74 -2.44 37.65
CA THR A 322 -8.66 -3.32 36.48
C THR A 322 -7.26 -3.90 36.26
N GLY A 323 -7.18 -5.00 35.50
CA GLY A 323 -6.24 -6.07 35.80
C GLY A 323 -6.84 -7.00 36.86
N ILE A 324 -8.13 -7.34 36.66
CA ILE A 324 -8.87 -8.26 37.52
C ILE A 324 -8.67 -9.66 36.95
N GLY A 325 -8.08 -10.56 37.73
CA GLY A 325 -7.65 -11.84 37.20
C GLY A 325 -6.98 -12.76 38.21
N TYR A 326 -6.34 -13.83 37.74
CA TYR A 326 -5.46 -14.66 38.54
C TYR A 326 -4.44 -15.42 37.69
N GLY A 327 -3.36 -15.93 38.31
CA GLY A 327 -2.57 -17.06 37.78
C GLY A 327 -1.08 -16.78 37.55
N ASP A 328 -0.76 -15.66 36.92
CA ASP A 328 0.57 -15.25 36.42
C ASP A 328 1.29 -14.23 37.33
N GLY A 329 0.53 -13.48 38.14
CA GLY A 329 1.03 -12.47 39.06
C GLY A 329 1.20 -11.08 38.46
N ASP A 330 0.51 -10.76 37.36
CA ASP A 330 0.49 -9.42 36.77
C ASP A 330 -0.81 -8.63 37.06
N ASP A 331 -1.83 -9.29 37.63
CA ASP A 331 -3.10 -8.68 38.01
C ASP A 331 -3.00 -7.69 39.18
N ALA A 332 -3.66 -6.54 39.02
CA ALA A 332 -3.83 -5.55 40.08
C ALA A 332 -4.87 -6.00 41.12
N THR A 333 -5.92 -6.71 40.69
CA THR A 333 -6.93 -7.33 41.55
C THR A 333 -6.90 -8.84 41.37
N VAL A 334 -6.38 -9.55 42.36
CA VAL A 334 -6.17 -11.01 42.30
C VAL A 334 -7.38 -11.78 42.85
N ILE A 335 -7.92 -12.69 42.04
CA ILE A 335 -9.01 -13.61 42.36
C ILE A 335 -8.46 -15.00 42.71
N GLU A 336 -8.21 -15.25 43.99
CA GLU A 336 -7.53 -16.48 44.42
C GLU A 336 -8.38 -17.76 44.35
N ASP A 337 -9.71 -17.66 44.24
CA ASP A 337 -10.63 -18.78 44.41
C ASP A 337 -11.33 -19.27 43.13
N MET A 338 -11.03 -18.67 41.97
CA MET A 338 -11.68 -19.00 40.70
C MET A 338 -11.35 -20.41 40.20
N ARG A 339 -10.06 -20.79 40.25
CA ARG A 339 -9.58 -22.04 39.67
C ARG A 339 -10.24 -23.27 40.30
N ASN A 340 -10.82 -24.11 39.45
CA ASN A 340 -11.61 -25.29 39.79
C ASN A 340 -12.93 -25.00 40.54
N SER A 341 -13.40 -23.75 40.55
CA SER A 341 -14.59 -23.32 41.30
C SER A 341 -15.68 -22.75 40.41
N TYR A 342 -15.36 -21.75 39.59
CA TYR A 342 -16.28 -21.11 38.63
C TYR A 342 -15.49 -20.60 37.41
N THR A 343 -16.18 -20.26 36.33
CA THR A 343 -15.58 -19.83 35.05
C THR A 343 -15.88 -18.39 34.67
N VAL A 344 -16.65 -17.66 35.46
CA VAL A 344 -17.09 -16.30 35.10
C VAL A 344 -16.93 -15.31 36.25
N ILE A 345 -16.63 -14.08 35.89
CA ILE A 345 -16.81 -12.90 36.74
C ILE A 345 -17.71 -11.90 36.02
N TYR A 346 -18.44 -11.11 36.78
CA TYR A 346 -19.28 -10.02 36.29
C TYR A 346 -18.69 -8.71 36.76
N THR A 347 -18.55 -7.73 35.88
CA THR A 347 -17.99 -6.42 36.21
C THR A 347 -18.92 -5.32 35.73
N ARG A 348 -18.98 -4.22 36.47
CA ARG A 348 -19.74 -3.03 36.06
C ARG A 348 -19.07 -1.75 36.54
N LYS A 349 -19.26 -0.67 35.77
CA LYS A 349 -18.82 0.67 36.10
C LYS A 349 -19.85 1.69 35.62
N VAL A 350 -20.10 2.70 36.46
CA VAL A 350 -20.85 3.90 36.09
C VAL A 350 -19.87 4.90 35.49
N VAL A 351 -20.14 5.36 34.27
CA VAL A 351 -19.38 6.43 33.60
C VAL A 351 -20.31 7.60 33.34
N GLU A 352 -19.93 8.81 33.78
CA GLU A 352 -20.68 10.03 33.51
C GLU A 352 -20.23 10.63 32.18
N LEU A 353 -21.16 10.81 31.23
CA LEU A 353 -20.92 11.29 29.88
C LEU A 353 -21.58 12.64 29.63
N GLU A 354 -20.83 13.59 29.08
CA GLU A 354 -21.37 14.80 28.44
C GLU A 354 -21.48 14.51 26.94
N LEU A 355 -22.65 14.08 26.48
CA LEU A 355 -22.77 13.53 25.13
C LEU A 355 -22.63 14.58 24.03
N ALA A 356 -22.74 15.86 24.37
CA ALA A 356 -22.43 16.97 23.49
C ALA A 356 -20.92 17.12 23.18
N THR A 357 -20.07 16.32 23.84
CA THR A 357 -18.63 16.27 23.61
C THR A 357 -18.17 14.94 23.03
N ILE A 358 -19.10 14.04 22.67
CA ILE A 358 -18.80 12.67 22.24
C ILE A 358 -19.47 12.41 20.89
N GLU A 359 -18.66 12.20 19.86
CA GLU A 359 -19.10 11.73 18.55
C GLU A 359 -19.36 10.22 18.59
N SER A 360 -18.38 9.47 19.08
CA SER A 360 -18.50 8.03 19.32
C SER A 360 -17.68 7.58 20.53
N LEU A 361 -17.93 6.36 21.01
CA LEU A 361 -17.12 5.72 22.04
C LEU A 361 -16.56 4.41 21.48
N ILE A 362 -15.31 4.12 21.85
CA ILE A 362 -14.66 2.83 21.58
C ILE A 362 -14.42 2.15 22.91
N LEU A 363 -14.90 0.91 23.02
CA LEU A 363 -14.60 0.02 24.12
C LEU A 363 -13.49 -0.93 23.67
N SER A 364 -12.33 -0.81 24.30
CA SER A 364 -11.16 -1.66 24.04
C SER A 364 -10.92 -2.55 25.25
N CYS A 365 -10.66 -3.84 25.06
CA CYS A 365 -10.47 -4.76 26.17
C CYS A 365 -9.37 -5.78 25.89
N ALA A 366 -8.33 -5.79 26.74
CA ALA A 366 -7.39 -6.89 26.83
C ALA A 366 -7.98 -7.94 27.80
N VAL A 367 -8.15 -9.16 27.29
CA VAL A 367 -8.87 -10.23 27.98
C VAL A 367 -8.22 -11.59 27.76
N ASP A 368 -8.20 -12.42 28.79
CA ASP A 368 -7.98 -13.87 28.67
C ASP A 368 -9.20 -14.63 29.17
N ASP A 369 -10.15 -14.75 28.27
CA ASP A 369 -10.34 -15.95 27.42
C ASP A 369 -11.47 -15.52 26.46
N GLY A 370 -12.57 -15.02 27.04
CA GLY A 370 -13.66 -14.35 26.32
C GLY A 370 -14.48 -13.41 27.19
N PHE A 371 -15.29 -12.54 26.58
CA PHE A 371 -16.24 -11.70 27.29
C PHE A 371 -17.54 -11.48 26.51
N VAL A 372 -18.57 -10.98 27.21
CA VAL A 372 -19.74 -10.30 26.64
C VAL A 372 -19.85 -8.92 27.26
N ALA A 373 -19.99 -7.89 26.44
CA ALA A 373 -20.02 -6.48 26.85
C ALA A 373 -21.41 -5.88 26.70
N TYR A 374 -21.79 -5.04 27.66
CA TYR A 374 -23.09 -4.41 27.75
C TYR A 374 -22.96 -2.90 28.02
N VAL A 375 -23.87 -2.14 27.42
CA VAL A 375 -24.05 -0.71 27.68
C VAL A 375 -25.50 -0.46 27.99
N ASN A 376 -25.79 0.08 29.18
CA ASN A 376 -27.15 0.43 29.62
C ASN A 376 -28.18 -0.71 29.43
N GLY A 377 -27.80 -1.96 29.72
CA GLY A 377 -28.67 -3.12 29.58
C GLY A 377 -28.65 -3.80 28.21
N GLU A 378 -28.08 -3.18 27.18
CA GLU A 378 -28.00 -3.74 25.84
C GLU A 378 -26.64 -4.39 25.57
N GLU A 379 -26.64 -5.60 25.03
CA GLU A 379 -25.41 -6.27 24.60
C GLU A 379 -24.88 -5.58 23.35
N ILE A 380 -23.65 -5.05 23.43
CA ILE A 380 -22.99 -4.36 22.31
C ILE A 380 -22.02 -5.27 21.54
N GLY A 381 -21.62 -6.40 22.13
CA GLY A 381 -20.78 -7.38 21.47
C GLY A 381 -20.24 -8.44 22.42
N ARG A 382 -19.63 -9.46 21.81
CA ARG A 382 -19.00 -10.57 22.51
C ARG A 382 -17.72 -11.02 21.82
N PHE A 383 -16.77 -11.49 22.59
CA PHE A 383 -15.53 -12.08 22.11
C PHE A 383 -15.39 -13.50 22.66
N ASN A 384 -15.17 -14.46 21.77
CA ASN A 384 -14.92 -15.86 22.12
C ASN A 384 -15.98 -16.50 23.04
N VAL A 385 -17.23 -16.04 22.98
CA VAL A 385 -18.39 -16.61 23.70
C VAL A 385 -19.50 -16.92 22.70
N ALA A 386 -20.12 -18.09 22.81
CA ALA A 386 -21.17 -18.52 21.87
C ALA A 386 -22.45 -17.67 22.03
N GLU A 387 -23.18 -17.44 20.93
CA GLU A 387 -24.50 -16.78 20.96
C GLU A 387 -25.48 -17.46 21.93
N GLY A 388 -26.28 -16.66 22.63
CA GLY A 388 -27.31 -17.13 23.55
C GLY A 388 -27.31 -16.40 24.90
N GLU A 389 -28.18 -16.88 25.80
CA GLU A 389 -28.33 -16.37 27.16
C GLU A 389 -27.05 -16.61 27.97
N VAL A 390 -26.54 -15.56 28.60
CA VAL A 390 -25.32 -15.60 29.42
C VAL A 390 -25.69 -15.81 30.88
N ASN A 391 -25.06 -16.79 31.53
CA ASN A 391 -25.26 -17.10 32.94
C ASN A 391 -23.98 -17.69 33.56
N ASN A 392 -24.06 -18.16 34.80
CA ASN A 392 -22.91 -18.63 35.57
C ASN A 392 -22.24 -19.90 35.01
N ASP A 393 -22.91 -20.62 34.11
CA ASP A 393 -22.40 -21.80 33.43
C ASP A 393 -21.83 -21.48 32.03
N THR A 394 -21.92 -20.23 31.57
CA THR A 394 -21.36 -19.80 30.29
C THR A 394 -19.83 -19.77 30.34
N THR A 395 -19.18 -20.27 29.29
CA THR A 395 -17.71 -20.32 29.14
C THR A 395 -17.29 -19.69 27.82
N ALA A 396 -16.01 -19.34 27.72
CA ALA A 396 -15.41 -19.07 26.42
C ALA A 396 -15.39 -20.35 25.54
N ILE A 397 -15.37 -20.19 24.22
CA ILE A 397 -15.45 -21.31 23.26
C ILE A 397 -14.13 -22.08 23.21
N THR A 398 -13.02 -21.36 23.19
CA THR A 398 -11.66 -21.91 23.20
C THR A 398 -10.80 -21.16 24.20
N ALA A 399 -9.76 -21.82 24.73
CA ALA A 399 -8.72 -21.10 25.45
C ALA A 399 -7.99 -20.17 24.46
N ASN A 400 -7.69 -18.94 24.83
CA ASN A 400 -6.93 -18.02 23.98
C ASN A 400 -5.53 -18.61 23.73
N PRO A 401 -5.13 -18.89 22.46
CA PRO A 401 -3.89 -19.63 22.16
C PRO A 401 -2.61 -18.79 22.35
N ALA A 402 -2.71 -17.46 22.48
CA ALA A 402 -1.64 -16.60 22.93
C ALA A 402 -1.77 -16.48 24.45
N GLY A 403 -0.96 -17.22 25.20
CA GLY A 403 -1.10 -17.35 26.65
C GLY A 403 -0.69 -16.13 27.46
N GLU A 404 -1.14 -14.94 27.08
CA GLU A 404 -1.21 -13.70 27.87
C GLU A 404 -2.23 -12.76 27.17
N PRO A 405 -2.99 -11.93 27.89
CA PRO A 405 -3.73 -10.81 27.28
C PRO A 405 -2.72 -9.77 26.79
N VAL A 406 -2.52 -9.72 25.48
CA VAL A 406 -1.61 -8.73 24.90
C VAL A 406 -2.32 -7.39 24.85
N ILE A 407 -1.92 -6.44 25.70
CA ILE A 407 -2.41 -5.05 25.67
C ILE A 407 -2.24 -4.44 24.26
N ASP A 408 -1.23 -4.89 23.51
CA ASP A 408 -0.95 -4.45 22.14
C ASP A 408 -1.88 -5.05 21.07
N SER A 409 -2.88 -5.87 21.44
CA SER A 409 -3.89 -6.40 20.50
C SER A 409 -5.26 -6.60 21.20
N PRO A 410 -5.88 -5.52 21.70
CA PRO A 410 -7.13 -5.62 22.43
C PRO A 410 -8.31 -5.89 21.49
N VAL A 411 -9.43 -6.36 22.05
CA VAL A 411 -10.68 -6.47 21.32
C VAL A 411 -11.41 -5.13 21.40
N GLU A 412 -11.74 -4.56 20.24
CA GLU A 412 -12.40 -3.26 20.14
C GLU A 412 -13.85 -3.37 19.66
N ILE A 413 -14.74 -2.60 20.29
CA ILE A 413 -16.16 -2.51 19.95
C ILE A 413 -16.54 -1.03 19.94
N SER A 414 -17.00 -0.53 18.79
CA SER A 414 -17.63 0.80 18.70
C SER A 414 -19.02 0.76 19.35
N ILE A 415 -19.29 1.73 20.22
CA ILE A 415 -20.59 1.85 20.90
C ILE A 415 -21.49 2.78 20.10
N ALA A 416 -22.67 2.29 19.72
CA ALA A 416 -23.65 3.09 19.00
C ALA A 416 -24.17 4.24 19.87
N ARG A 417 -24.23 5.45 19.30
CA ARG A 417 -24.55 6.69 20.02
C ARG A 417 -25.95 6.71 20.62
N ASP A 418 -26.90 5.97 20.04
CA ASP A 418 -28.29 5.82 20.49
C ASP A 418 -28.45 4.95 21.74
N LEU A 419 -27.44 4.15 22.09
CA LEU A 419 -27.38 3.40 23.35
C LEU A 419 -26.95 4.28 24.54
N LEU A 420 -26.43 5.48 24.29
CA LEU A 420 -25.87 6.37 25.29
C LEU A 420 -26.86 7.44 25.76
N VAL A 421 -26.85 7.72 27.07
CA VAL A 421 -27.67 8.76 27.71
C VAL A 421 -26.79 9.86 28.32
N GLU A 422 -27.35 11.07 28.47
CA GLU A 422 -26.63 12.19 29.09
C GLU A 422 -26.45 11.91 30.59
N GLY A 423 -25.24 12.07 31.10
CA GLY A 423 -24.88 11.71 32.47
C GLY A 423 -24.51 10.24 32.60
N ASN A 424 -25.07 9.54 33.59
CA ASN A 424 -24.62 8.20 33.97
C ASN A 424 -24.97 7.15 32.91
N ASN A 425 -23.95 6.38 32.51
CA ASN A 425 -24.07 5.20 31.67
C ASN A 425 -23.44 4.01 32.39
N ILE A 426 -24.04 2.84 32.25
CA ILE A 426 -23.51 1.57 32.79
C ILE A 426 -22.72 0.87 31.69
N ILE A 427 -21.43 0.64 31.95
CA ILE A 427 -20.59 -0.24 31.15
C ILE A 427 -20.36 -1.50 31.97
N ALA A 428 -20.69 -2.66 31.41
CA ALA A 428 -20.65 -3.92 32.12
C ALA A 428 -20.12 -5.06 31.25
N PHE A 429 -19.50 -6.05 31.90
CA PHE A 429 -18.99 -7.24 31.23
C PHE A 429 -19.32 -8.50 32.02
N SER A 430 -19.50 -9.60 31.30
CA SER A 430 -19.26 -10.95 31.83
C SER A 430 -17.99 -11.50 31.19
N VAL A 431 -17.00 -11.87 32.00
CA VAL A 431 -15.68 -12.34 31.55
C VAL A 431 -15.56 -13.82 31.87
N HIS A 432 -15.17 -14.62 30.88
CA HIS A 432 -15.32 -16.07 30.89
C HIS A 432 -14.00 -16.78 30.59
N ASN A 433 -13.66 -17.75 31.44
CA ASN A 433 -12.70 -18.79 31.11
C ASN A 433 -13.32 -19.88 30.24
N ALA A 434 -12.51 -20.49 29.39
CA ALA A 434 -12.91 -21.60 28.53
C ALA A 434 -13.13 -22.89 29.33
N THR A 435 -12.40 -23.06 30.44
CA THR A 435 -12.51 -24.24 31.30
C THR A 435 -12.41 -23.91 32.78
N LEU A 436 -13.03 -24.74 33.63
CA LEU A 436 -13.00 -24.60 35.09
C LEU A 436 -11.58 -24.68 35.67
N ASN A 437 -10.66 -25.35 34.98
CA ASN A 437 -9.28 -25.56 35.42
C ASN A 437 -8.27 -24.72 34.65
N SER A 438 -8.71 -23.61 34.03
CA SER A 438 -7.83 -22.64 33.37
C SER A 438 -6.63 -22.26 34.26
N SER A 439 -5.53 -21.87 33.63
CA SER A 439 -4.34 -21.41 34.35
C SER A 439 -4.58 -20.07 35.01
N ASP A 440 -5.35 -19.24 34.33
CA ASP A 440 -5.40 -17.79 34.43
C ASP A 440 -6.76 -17.23 34.01
N LEU A 441 -6.91 -15.92 34.19
CA LEU A 441 -7.90 -15.02 33.62
C LEU A 441 -7.34 -13.62 33.79
N THR A 442 -7.55 -12.72 32.83
CA THR A 442 -7.26 -11.29 33.01
C THR A 442 -8.32 -10.45 32.32
N PHE A 443 -8.66 -9.31 32.93
CA PHE A 443 -9.61 -8.34 32.40
C PHE A 443 -9.11 -6.90 32.59
N ILE A 444 -8.82 -6.23 31.48
CA ILE A 444 -8.37 -4.83 31.43
C ILE A 444 -9.19 -4.09 30.36
N PRO A 445 -10.31 -3.43 30.73
CA PRO A 445 -11.08 -2.57 29.84
C PRO A 445 -10.52 -1.15 29.81
N THR A 446 -10.62 -0.55 28.63
CA THR A 446 -10.38 0.87 28.37
C THR A 446 -11.59 1.41 27.62
N LEU A 447 -12.13 2.55 28.07
CA LEU A 447 -13.22 3.24 27.37
C LEU A 447 -12.69 4.58 26.88
N ILE A 448 -12.86 4.82 25.59
CA ILE A 448 -12.26 5.95 24.93
C ILE A 448 -13.34 6.72 24.19
N ARG A 449 -13.31 8.05 24.29
CA ARG A 449 -14.19 8.90 23.49
C ARG A 449 -13.49 9.37 22.24
N ILE A 450 -14.25 9.39 21.15
CA ILE A 450 -13.98 10.25 20.02
C ILE A 450 -14.72 11.55 20.30
N PRO A 451 -14.02 12.66 20.55
CA PRO A 451 -14.67 13.89 20.94
C PRO A 451 -15.50 14.43 19.78
N SER A 452 -16.77 14.76 20.02
CA SER A 452 -17.50 15.59 19.06
C SER A 452 -16.88 16.98 19.08
N GLY A 453 -16.37 17.44 17.93
CA GLY A 453 -15.66 18.71 17.80
C GLY A 453 -16.24 19.81 18.70
N LYS A 454 -15.46 20.22 19.71
CA LYS A 454 -15.84 21.26 20.67
C LYS A 454 -15.99 22.60 19.93
N GLY A 455 -17.18 23.17 19.90
CA GLY A 455 -17.31 24.62 20.14
C GLY A 455 -17.31 24.87 21.66
N PRO A 456 -16.88 26.05 22.18
CA PRO A 456 -17.47 27.32 21.77
C PRO A 456 -16.59 28.61 21.87
N GLY A 457 -16.83 29.55 20.95
CA GLY A 457 -16.56 30.98 21.07
C GLY A 457 -16.75 31.68 19.72
N PRO A 458 -17.32 32.89 19.63
CA PRO A 458 -17.43 33.59 18.34
C PRO A 458 -16.02 33.97 17.89
N VAL A 459 -15.47 33.23 16.95
CA VAL A 459 -14.23 33.56 16.26
C VAL A 459 -14.56 33.57 14.76
N VAL A 460 -14.06 34.61 14.11
CA VAL A 460 -14.51 35.12 12.82
C VAL A 460 -13.73 34.43 11.71
N GLY A 461 -14.45 33.77 10.78
CA GLY A 461 -13.92 33.27 9.51
C GLY A 461 -14.56 31.93 9.11
N ASP A 462 -15.52 31.95 8.19
CA ASP A 462 -16.21 30.76 7.66
C ASP A 462 -15.34 30.13 6.55
N LEU A 463 -14.28 29.42 6.95
CA LEU A 463 -13.30 28.85 6.02
C LEU A 463 -13.54 27.35 5.79
N PHE A 464 -13.53 26.89 4.55
CA PHE A 464 -13.66 25.47 4.18
C PHE A 464 -12.85 25.12 2.92
N LEU A 465 -12.71 23.81 2.64
CA LEU A 465 -12.18 23.27 1.38
C LEU A 465 -13.32 22.77 0.50
N ARG A 466 -13.55 23.38 -0.67
CA ARG A 466 -14.61 22.90 -1.56
C ARG A 466 -14.21 21.57 -2.19
N GLY A 467 -15.03 20.55 -1.97
CA GLY A 467 -14.77 19.17 -2.35
C GLY A 467 -14.48 18.23 -1.18
N ASP A 468 -14.19 18.74 0.02
CA ASP A 468 -13.99 17.95 1.24
C ASP A 468 -15.32 17.81 1.98
N VAL A 469 -16.06 16.75 1.63
CA VAL A 469 -17.44 16.53 2.05
C VAL A 469 -17.50 15.74 3.36
N ASP A 470 -16.50 14.91 3.61
CA ASP A 470 -16.38 14.16 4.88
C ASP A 470 -15.53 14.89 5.96
N ASP A 471 -15.02 16.09 5.64
CA ASP A 471 -14.34 17.04 6.55
C ASP A 471 -13.06 16.45 7.17
N ASN A 472 -12.29 15.74 6.34
CA ASN A 472 -11.04 15.06 6.72
C ASN A 472 -9.76 15.75 6.18
N GLY A 473 -9.92 16.85 5.46
CA GLY A 473 -8.83 17.68 4.95
C GLY A 473 -8.36 17.29 3.55
N PHE A 474 -8.91 16.23 2.96
CA PHE A 474 -8.46 15.66 1.69
C PHE A 474 -9.60 15.49 0.70
N VAL A 475 -9.58 16.25 -0.40
CA VAL A 475 -10.55 16.06 -1.50
C VAL A 475 -10.20 14.82 -2.34
N ASN A 476 -10.94 13.74 -2.14
CA ASN A 476 -10.69 12.43 -2.74
C ASN A 476 -11.99 11.64 -3.07
N LEU A 477 -11.89 10.33 -3.31
CA LEU A 477 -13.04 9.49 -3.69
C LEU A 477 -14.06 9.32 -2.55
N THR A 478 -13.64 9.35 -1.28
CA THR A 478 -14.54 9.21 -0.13
C THR A 478 -15.54 10.37 -0.06
N ASP A 479 -15.12 11.59 -0.44
CA ASP A 479 -16.00 12.76 -0.54
C ASP A 479 -17.09 12.60 -1.58
N ALA A 480 -16.73 12.06 -2.75
CA ALA A 480 -17.69 11.78 -3.81
C ALA A 480 -18.72 10.73 -3.36
N VAL A 481 -18.30 9.75 -2.55
CA VAL A 481 -19.20 8.76 -1.94
C VAL A 481 -20.08 9.41 -0.88
N ALA A 482 -19.53 10.20 0.03
CA ALA A 482 -20.25 10.92 1.09
C ALA A 482 -21.33 11.84 0.51
N LEU A 483 -20.98 12.64 -0.51
CA LEU A 483 -21.90 13.50 -1.26
C LEU A 483 -23.06 12.68 -1.85
N LEU A 484 -22.77 11.58 -2.55
CA LEU A 484 -23.82 10.77 -3.18
C LEU A 484 -24.69 10.03 -2.15
N LEU A 485 -24.13 9.63 -1.01
CA LEU A 485 -24.89 9.04 0.09
C LEU A 485 -25.84 10.07 0.74
N TYR A 486 -25.39 11.30 0.94
CA TYR A 486 -26.21 12.41 1.39
C TYR A 486 -27.37 12.68 0.41
N LEU A 487 -27.09 12.75 -0.90
CA LEU A 487 -28.12 13.02 -1.92
C LEU A 487 -29.17 11.91 -2.10
N PHE A 488 -28.81 10.63 -1.93
CA PHE A 488 -29.67 9.51 -2.31
C PHE A 488 -30.12 8.57 -1.19
N GLN A 489 -29.42 8.48 -0.07
CA GLN A 489 -29.63 7.41 0.90
C GLN A 489 -29.89 7.86 2.35
N GLN A 490 -30.18 9.15 2.59
CA GLN A 490 -30.26 9.68 3.96
C GLN A 490 -28.97 9.40 4.75
N GLY A 491 -27.81 9.56 4.10
CA GLY A 491 -26.53 9.65 4.80
C GLY A 491 -26.50 10.84 5.77
N ASN A 492 -25.49 10.90 6.63
CA ASN A 492 -25.28 12.04 7.52
C ASN A 492 -25.17 13.33 6.70
N GLU A 493 -25.75 14.42 7.21
CA GLU A 493 -25.63 15.74 6.60
C GLU A 493 -24.15 16.18 6.68
N PRO A 494 -23.51 16.56 5.55
CA PRO A 494 -22.15 17.07 5.55
C PRO A 494 -22.04 18.25 6.51
N ARG A 495 -20.92 18.28 7.24
CA ARG A 495 -20.67 19.32 8.24
C ARG A 495 -20.60 20.71 7.61
N CYS A 496 -20.10 20.79 6.38
CA CYS A 496 -20.14 21.99 5.56
C CYS A 496 -20.93 21.70 4.28
N LEU A 497 -22.10 22.34 4.14
CA LEU A 497 -22.90 22.18 2.92
C LEU A 497 -22.23 22.89 1.73
N ASP A 498 -21.51 23.99 1.98
CA ASP A 498 -20.76 24.70 0.94
C ASP A 498 -19.60 23.87 0.37
N SER A 499 -18.98 22.98 1.17
CA SER A 499 -17.95 22.06 0.66
C SER A 499 -18.51 21.03 -0.33
N THR A 500 -19.83 20.81 -0.28
CA THR A 500 -20.55 19.84 -1.11
C THR A 500 -21.04 20.44 -2.44
N ASP A 501 -21.16 21.77 -2.54
CA ASP A 501 -21.52 22.48 -3.78
C ASP A 501 -20.25 22.74 -4.59
N ILE A 502 -19.91 21.83 -5.50
CA ILE A 502 -18.60 21.79 -6.16
C ILE A 502 -18.46 22.89 -7.22
N ASP A 503 -19.59 23.27 -7.84
CA ASP A 503 -19.64 24.28 -8.89
C ASP A 503 -20.14 25.66 -8.42
N ASP A 504 -20.36 25.82 -7.10
CA ASP A 504 -20.64 27.08 -6.40
C ASP A 504 -21.87 27.79 -6.98
N ASN A 505 -22.96 27.01 -7.13
CA ASN A 505 -24.19 27.49 -7.76
C ASN A 505 -25.38 27.69 -6.78
N GLY A 506 -25.19 27.34 -5.50
CA GLY A 506 -26.15 27.39 -4.41
C GLY A 506 -27.13 26.21 -4.36
N PHE A 507 -26.85 25.11 -5.07
CA PHE A 507 -27.75 23.95 -5.17
C PHE A 507 -27.01 22.61 -5.14
N LEU A 508 -27.07 21.93 -4.00
CA LEU A 508 -26.59 20.56 -3.86
C LEU A 508 -27.40 19.57 -4.72
N ASN A 509 -26.75 19.01 -5.73
CA ASN A 509 -27.37 18.06 -6.64
C ASN A 509 -26.37 17.10 -7.31
N LEU A 510 -26.85 16.29 -8.25
CA LEU A 510 -26.02 15.29 -8.94
C LEU A 510 -24.87 15.88 -9.75
N THR A 511 -24.98 17.12 -10.21
CA THR A 511 -23.91 17.76 -10.98
C THR A 511 -22.67 17.96 -10.15
N ASP A 512 -22.80 18.14 -8.83
CA ASP A 512 -21.69 18.31 -7.91
C ASP A 512 -20.83 17.04 -7.81
N GLY A 513 -21.47 15.90 -7.57
CA GLY A 513 -20.77 14.61 -7.57
C GLY A 513 -20.14 14.27 -8.92
N VAL A 514 -20.77 14.64 -10.05
CA VAL A 514 -20.19 14.45 -11.39
C VAL A 514 -18.99 15.38 -11.61
N SER A 515 -19.05 16.62 -11.14
CA SER A 515 -17.96 17.59 -11.24
C SER A 515 -16.74 17.15 -10.42
N LEU A 516 -16.96 16.70 -9.18
CA LEU A 516 -15.90 16.18 -8.30
C LEU A 516 -15.23 14.95 -8.90
N LEU A 517 -15.99 13.94 -9.34
CA LEU A 517 -15.44 12.74 -9.98
C LEU A 517 -14.71 13.03 -11.30
N ASN A 518 -15.19 13.99 -12.10
CA ASN A 518 -14.49 14.40 -13.31
C ASN A 518 -13.16 15.09 -13.00
N HIS A 519 -13.10 15.89 -11.94
CA HIS A 519 -11.86 16.49 -11.47
C HIS A 519 -10.86 15.40 -11.03
N LEU A 520 -11.28 14.49 -10.16
CA LEU A 520 -10.44 13.44 -9.59
C LEU A 520 -9.90 12.44 -10.63
N PHE A 521 -10.74 12.01 -11.59
CA PHE A 521 -10.37 10.89 -12.48
C PHE A 521 -10.17 11.25 -13.95
N ARG A 522 -10.55 12.46 -14.37
CA ARG A 522 -10.57 12.83 -15.80
C ARG A 522 -9.91 14.16 -16.09
N ALA A 523 -9.10 14.68 -15.16
CA ALA A 523 -8.45 15.99 -15.26
C ALA A 523 -9.45 17.10 -15.63
N GLY A 524 -10.68 16.99 -15.10
CA GLY A 524 -11.71 18.01 -15.25
C GLY A 524 -11.35 19.32 -14.50
N PRO A 525 -12.13 20.39 -14.72
CA PRO A 525 -11.95 21.64 -13.98
C PRO A 525 -11.94 21.40 -12.47
N ALA A 526 -11.06 22.10 -11.75
CA ALA A 526 -11.05 22.07 -10.29
C ALA A 526 -12.36 22.62 -9.69
N PRO A 527 -12.72 22.19 -8.46
CA PRO A 527 -13.77 22.84 -7.66
C PRO A 527 -13.63 24.35 -7.69
N GLN A 528 -14.77 25.06 -7.68
CA GLN A 528 -14.74 26.52 -7.58
C GLN A 528 -14.12 26.98 -6.25
N PRO A 529 -13.65 28.23 -6.16
CA PRO A 529 -13.14 28.75 -4.89
C PRO A 529 -14.18 28.65 -3.76
N PRO A 530 -13.78 28.41 -2.50
CA PRO A 530 -12.41 28.11 -2.05
C PRO A 530 -12.00 26.71 -2.54
N GLY A 531 -10.93 26.63 -3.34
CA GLY A 531 -10.59 25.39 -4.03
C GLY A 531 -10.14 24.29 -3.07
N PHE A 532 -9.95 23.09 -3.61
CA PHE A 532 -9.55 21.90 -2.85
C PHE A 532 -8.14 21.91 -2.21
N LEU A 533 -7.37 22.99 -2.34
CA LEU A 533 -5.97 23.09 -1.87
C LEU A 533 -5.75 24.15 -0.79
N GLU A 534 -6.66 25.12 -0.67
CA GLU A 534 -6.51 26.23 0.26
C GLU A 534 -7.87 26.56 0.84
N CYS A 535 -7.96 26.52 2.17
CA CYS A 535 -9.13 26.98 2.91
C CYS A 535 -9.47 28.42 2.53
N GLY A 536 -10.76 28.69 2.33
CA GLY A 536 -11.24 30.03 2.02
C GLY A 536 -12.72 30.20 2.34
N GLU A 537 -13.18 31.44 2.26
CA GLU A 537 -14.60 31.78 2.42
C GLU A 537 -15.37 31.45 1.14
N ASP A 538 -16.68 31.23 1.26
CA ASP A 538 -17.54 31.13 0.08
C ASP A 538 -17.52 32.46 -0.71
N PRO A 539 -17.06 32.49 -1.97
CA PRO A 539 -17.08 33.69 -2.78
C PRO A 539 -18.49 34.14 -3.19
N THR A 540 -19.51 33.28 -3.06
CA THR A 540 -20.89 33.57 -3.40
C THR A 540 -21.82 33.47 -2.18
N GLU A 541 -22.74 34.43 -2.04
CA GLU A 541 -23.78 34.34 -1.01
C GLU A 541 -24.91 33.43 -1.49
N ASP A 542 -25.24 32.39 -0.71
CA ASP A 542 -26.34 31.48 -1.02
C ASP A 542 -27.23 31.12 0.20
N THR A 543 -27.87 29.95 0.16
CA THR A 543 -28.76 29.47 1.25
C THR A 543 -28.28 28.20 1.95
N LEU A 544 -27.11 27.67 1.57
CA LEU A 544 -26.49 26.47 2.15
C LEU A 544 -25.90 26.79 3.52
N GLY A 545 -25.51 28.06 3.73
CA GLY A 545 -25.29 28.66 5.04
C GLY A 545 -23.87 28.46 5.54
N ASP A 546 -23.34 29.52 6.14
CA ASP A 546 -21.94 29.61 6.56
C ASP A 546 -21.45 28.38 7.36
N CYS A 547 -20.36 27.77 6.90
CA CYS A 547 -19.73 26.62 7.54
C CYS A 547 -18.21 26.76 7.63
N THR A 548 -17.61 26.03 8.58
CA THR A 548 -16.16 25.98 8.77
C THR A 548 -15.72 24.53 8.82
N SER A 549 -14.88 24.13 7.87
CA SER A 549 -14.25 22.81 7.88
C SER A 549 -13.32 22.67 9.09
N SER A 550 -13.27 21.47 9.66
CA SER A 550 -12.40 21.08 10.78
C SER A 550 -10.96 21.55 10.56
N ASP A 551 -10.41 21.32 9.37
CA ASP A 551 -9.02 21.62 8.99
C ASP A 551 -8.77 23.07 8.58
N CYS A 552 -9.84 23.87 8.49
CA CYS A 552 -9.76 25.27 8.08
C CYS A 552 -9.90 26.26 9.24
N ALA A 553 -10.08 25.76 10.46
CA ALA A 553 -10.06 26.59 11.66
C ALA A 553 -8.61 26.91 12.05
N GLU A 554 -8.13 28.14 11.81
CA GLU A 554 -6.78 28.56 12.21
C GLU A 554 -6.49 28.29 13.70
N GLU A 555 -5.32 27.71 13.97
CA GLU A 555 -4.68 27.67 15.28
C GLU A 555 -4.58 29.09 15.87
N GLY A 556 -5.36 29.35 16.93
CA GLY A 556 -5.34 30.61 17.69
C GLY A 556 -4.67 30.49 19.06
#